data_AF-A0A914B6Y9-F1
#
_entry.id   AF-A0A914B6Y9-F1
#
_cell.length_a   1.000
_cell.length_b   1.000
_cell.length_c   1.000
_cell.angle_alpha   90.00
_cell.angle_beta   90.00
_cell.angle_gamma   90.00
#
_symmetry.space_group_name_H-M   'P 1'
#
loop_
_entity.id
_entity.type
_entity.pdbx_description
1 polymer ?
#
loop_
_entity_poly.entity_id
_entity_poly.type
_entity_poly.pdbx_seq_one_letter_code
_entity_poly.pdbx_strand_id
1 'polypeptide(L)'
;MDEMVCNFKKCRKRLSSFAWVTSCSHIFCDEDGTKEFNKCFACPACETNLSGKFDIVRIDLSPTEQYKSMVLAGQKPDTILEVCTRAMAFWTYQIQQERIYQDYIANKSKERSTLQEQYYEHTVTKLQAENASLKNQVSAVKKDLESSKKRSHDLADKLTERTRQHQKLQIIHDALRRRSIDVRTLDPSASHEGLGRNQAAPLVSYDHPFSSGDESTGRSVRHRGGGGDNMRVMTPAEKEFVLRPTNTPIQTGPATSTAFTMQNRFSMELGTPNEIARRLGHRKT
;
A
#
# COMPACT_ATOMS: atom_id res chain seq x y z
N MET A 1 23.92 6.49 16.32
CA MET A 1 23.36 7.53 15.42
C MET A 1 23.32 8.77 16.28
N ASP A 2 24.48 9.39 16.44
CA ASP A 2 24.77 10.34 17.53
C ASP A 2 25.39 11.61 16.95
N GLU A 3 24.72 12.16 15.93
CA GLU A 3 25.17 13.36 15.25
C GLU A 3 24.10 14.44 15.39
N MET A 4 24.51 15.67 15.68
CA MET A 4 23.59 16.81 15.68
C MET A 4 23.15 17.14 14.25
N VAL A 5 21.91 17.54 14.11
CA VAL A 5 21.29 17.90 12.83
C VAL A 5 20.68 19.30 12.92
N CYS A 6 20.58 19.98 11.78
CA CYS A 6 19.97 21.31 11.71
C CYS A 6 18.52 21.28 12.26
N ASN A 7 18.19 22.21 13.14
CA ASN A 7 16.84 22.35 13.72
C ASN A 7 15.91 23.22 12.86
N PHE A 8 16.34 23.71 11.70
CA PHE A 8 15.42 24.38 10.78
C PHE A 8 14.38 23.38 10.29
N LYS A 9 13.08 23.67 10.43
CA LYS A 9 11.98 22.69 10.23
C LYS A 9 12.04 21.93 8.89
N LYS A 10 12.54 22.59 7.84
CA LYS A 10 12.64 22.02 6.48
C LYS A 10 14.03 21.46 6.15
N CYS A 11 14.97 21.54 7.08
CA CYS A 11 16.34 21.04 6.94
C CYS A 11 16.58 19.89 7.91
N ARG A 12 17.48 18.98 7.52
CA ARG A 12 17.90 17.83 8.33
C ARG A 12 19.38 17.50 8.11
N LYS A 13 20.14 18.49 7.63
CA LYS A 13 21.57 18.32 7.32
C LYS A 13 22.33 18.01 8.62
N ARG A 14 23.19 17.00 8.56
CA ARG A 14 24.13 16.66 9.63
C ARG A 14 25.14 17.79 9.79
N LEU A 15 25.43 18.15 11.02
CA LEU A 15 26.31 19.26 11.34
C LEU A 15 27.72 18.74 11.60
N SER A 16 28.68 19.16 10.76
CA SER A 16 30.06 18.68 10.83
C SER A 16 31.13 19.78 10.77
N SER A 17 30.74 21.00 10.39
CA SER A 17 31.65 22.14 10.26
C SER A 17 31.14 23.32 11.08
N PHE A 18 30.85 24.45 10.44
CA PHE A 18 30.28 25.60 11.14
C PHE A 18 28.78 25.42 11.37
N ALA A 19 28.34 25.89 12.53
CA ALA A 19 26.95 25.88 12.92
C ALA A 19 26.59 27.13 13.71
N TRP A 20 25.32 27.50 13.70
CA TRP A 20 24.78 28.61 14.47
C TRP A 20 24.02 28.06 15.66
N VAL A 21 24.47 28.38 16.87
CA VAL A 21 23.84 27.97 18.13
C VAL A 21 23.13 29.16 18.75
N THR A 22 21.97 28.89 19.34
CA THR A 22 21.14 29.91 19.98
C THR A 22 21.00 29.66 21.48
N SER A 23 20.75 30.71 22.27
CA SER A 23 20.52 30.60 23.72
C SER A 23 19.28 29.79 24.09
N CYS A 24 18.29 29.70 23.19
CA CYS A 24 17.12 28.82 23.31
C CYS A 24 17.41 27.34 22.98
N SER A 25 18.69 26.94 22.97
CA SER A 25 19.15 25.56 22.74
C SER A 25 18.79 24.99 21.36
N HIS A 26 18.76 25.81 20.31
CA HIS A 26 18.66 25.33 18.92
C HIS A 26 19.96 25.55 18.16
N ILE A 27 20.27 24.64 17.24
CA ILE A 27 21.43 24.65 16.36
C ILE A 27 21.02 24.55 14.89
N PHE A 28 21.70 25.31 14.04
CA PHE A 28 21.42 25.41 12.60
C PHE A 28 22.70 25.20 11.80
N CYS A 29 22.58 24.67 10.58
CA CYS A 29 23.72 24.60 9.66
C CYS A 29 24.15 26.01 9.24
N ASP A 30 25.37 26.14 8.73
CA ASP A 30 25.91 27.45 8.36
C ASP A 30 25.06 28.18 7.32
N GLU A 31 24.49 27.44 6.36
CA GLU A 31 23.64 27.98 5.29
C GLU A 31 22.34 28.57 5.83
N ASP A 32 21.57 27.79 6.61
CA ASP A 32 20.29 28.22 7.15
C ASP A 32 20.47 29.31 8.21
N GLY A 33 21.47 29.16 9.09
CA GLY A 33 21.76 30.16 10.13
C GLY A 33 22.17 31.51 9.53
N THR A 34 23.08 31.51 8.55
CA THR A 34 23.47 32.74 7.84
C THR A 34 22.28 33.39 7.15
N LYS A 35 21.42 32.59 6.52
CA LYS A 35 20.25 33.11 5.80
C LYS A 35 19.19 33.71 6.73
N GLU A 36 18.89 33.07 7.85
CA GLU A 36 17.79 33.49 8.73
C GLU A 36 18.23 34.58 9.72
N PHE A 37 19.40 34.47 10.33
CA PHE A 37 19.87 35.47 11.31
C PHE A 37 20.33 36.79 10.67
N ASN A 38 20.59 36.83 9.36
CA ASN A 38 20.79 38.08 8.63
C ASN A 38 19.49 38.86 8.40
N LYS A 39 18.32 38.22 8.53
CA LYS A 39 17.01 38.86 8.31
C LYS A 39 16.40 39.33 9.62
N CYS A 40 16.39 38.45 10.63
CA CYS A 40 15.77 38.73 11.91
C CYS A 40 16.49 38.02 13.05
N PHE A 41 16.47 38.64 14.23
CA PHE A 41 16.98 38.07 15.47
C PHE A 41 15.92 37.22 16.17
N ALA A 42 15.29 36.29 15.44
CA ALA A 42 14.31 35.36 15.99
C ALA A 42 14.71 33.93 15.66
N CYS A 43 14.57 33.01 16.62
CA CYS A 43 14.89 31.61 16.42
C CYS A 43 13.99 30.98 15.35
N PRO A 44 14.52 30.41 14.26
CA PRO A 44 13.71 29.76 13.23
C PRO A 44 12.95 28.51 13.69
N ALA A 45 13.34 27.92 14.82
CA ALA A 45 12.73 26.71 15.35
C ALA A 45 11.59 26.99 16.34
N CYS A 46 11.79 27.93 17.28
CA CYS A 46 10.87 28.20 18.38
C CYS A 46 10.42 29.67 18.51
N GLU A 47 10.80 30.52 17.55
CA GLU A 47 10.34 31.92 17.43
C GLU A 47 10.74 32.84 18.60
N THR A 48 11.61 32.36 19.50
CA THR A 48 12.17 33.17 20.58
C THR A 48 12.96 34.34 20.02
N ASN A 49 12.75 35.54 20.57
CA ASN A 49 13.54 36.74 20.22
C ASN A 49 14.95 36.65 20.84
N LEU A 50 15.97 36.86 20.03
CA LEU A 50 17.39 36.62 20.32
C LEU A 50 18.20 37.93 20.21
N SER A 51 17.82 38.93 21.00
CA SER A 51 18.43 40.27 20.96
C SER A 51 19.68 40.42 21.85
N GLY A 52 20.00 39.43 22.67
CA GLY A 52 21.15 39.42 23.56
C GLY A 52 22.48 39.20 22.83
N LYS A 53 23.57 39.74 23.40
CA LYS A 53 24.93 39.66 22.81
C LYS A 53 25.41 38.23 22.54
N PHE A 54 24.97 37.26 23.34
CA PHE A 54 25.35 35.85 23.23
C PHE A 54 24.16 34.95 22.88
N ASP A 55 23.06 35.53 22.42
CA ASP A 55 21.87 34.75 22.06
C ASP A 55 22.03 33.97 20.76
N ILE A 56 22.94 34.42 19.89
CA ILE A 56 23.28 33.77 18.63
C ILE A 56 24.80 33.74 18.50
N VAL A 57 25.37 32.55 18.37
CA VAL A 57 26.81 32.36 18.22
C VAL A 57 27.08 31.40 17.07
N ARG A 58 27.92 31.81 16.13
CA ARG A 58 28.48 30.92 15.11
C ARG A 58 29.68 30.19 15.70
N ILE A 59 29.64 28.87 15.70
CA ILE A 59 30.68 28.00 16.27
C ILE A 59 31.27 27.10 15.19
N ASP A 60 32.51 26.67 15.41
CA ASP A 60 33.15 25.58 14.69
C ASP A 60 32.94 24.28 15.47
N LEU A 61 32.34 23.27 14.82
CA LEU A 61 32.14 21.94 15.41
C LEU A 61 33.39 21.06 15.33
N SER A 62 34.42 21.47 14.59
CA SER A 62 35.71 20.80 14.48
C SER A 62 36.87 21.76 14.79
N PRO A 63 36.91 22.36 15.99
CA PRO A 63 37.96 23.30 16.34
C PRO A 63 39.34 22.63 16.37
N THR A 64 40.39 23.42 16.11
CA THR A 64 41.78 22.94 16.14
C THR A 64 42.23 22.55 17.56
N GLU A 65 43.20 21.64 17.67
CA GLU A 65 43.75 21.23 18.98
C GLU A 65 44.32 22.41 19.79
N GLN A 66 44.91 23.38 19.09
CA GLN A 66 45.39 24.62 19.70
C GLN A 66 44.23 25.42 20.34
N TYR A 67 43.09 25.54 19.64
CA TYR A 67 41.92 26.24 20.18
C TYR A 67 41.35 25.51 21.40
N LYS A 68 41.21 24.17 21.33
CA LYS A 68 40.73 23.34 22.45
C LYS A 68 41.59 23.51 23.71
N SER A 69 42.90 23.63 23.54
CA SER A 69 43.85 23.84 24.65
C SER A 69 43.75 25.24 25.27
N MET A 70 43.41 26.25 24.47
CA MET A 70 43.45 27.65 24.89
C MET A 70 42.10 28.18 25.41
N VAL A 71 40.97 27.67 24.93
CA VAL A 71 39.64 28.25 25.17
C VAL A 71 39.22 28.31 26.65
N LEU A 72 39.74 27.41 27.49
CA LEU A 72 39.48 27.38 28.93
C LEU A 72 40.73 27.66 29.79
N ALA A 73 41.87 28.01 29.17
CA ALA A 73 43.10 28.27 29.89
C ALA A 73 42.95 29.46 30.84
N GLY A 74 43.44 29.32 32.08
CA GLY A 74 43.37 30.36 33.12
C GLY A 74 42.04 30.44 33.88
N GLN A 75 41.06 29.60 33.54
CA GLN A 75 39.79 29.50 34.29
C GLN A 75 39.94 28.64 35.56
N LYS A 76 39.09 28.90 36.56
CA LYS A 76 39.01 28.08 37.77
C LYS A 76 38.39 26.71 37.45
N PRO A 77 38.76 25.63 38.16
CA PRO A 77 38.16 24.31 37.96
C PRO A 77 36.63 24.32 38.01
N ASP A 78 36.03 25.08 38.94
CA ASP A 78 34.57 25.18 39.07
C ASP A 78 33.91 25.71 37.78
N THR A 79 34.45 26.79 37.22
CA THR A 79 33.96 27.37 35.96
C THR A 79 34.13 26.41 34.78
N ILE A 80 35.24 25.68 34.73
CA ILE A 80 35.49 24.67 33.68
C ILE A 80 34.43 23.58 33.74
N LEU A 81 34.19 23.01 34.92
CA LEU A 81 33.19 21.96 35.11
C LEU A 81 31.77 22.46 34.80
N GLU A 82 31.45 23.70 35.16
CA GLU A 82 30.17 24.34 34.88
C GLU A 82 29.93 24.47 33.36
N VAL A 83 30.95 24.93 32.61
CA VAL A 83 30.90 25.02 31.14
C VAL A 83 30.74 23.64 30.51
N CYS A 84 31.53 22.65 30.93
CA CYS A 84 31.43 21.28 30.45
C CYS A 84 30.04 20.68 30.69
N THR A 85 29.47 20.90 31.88
CA THR A 85 28.13 20.41 32.24
C THR A 85 27.06 21.00 31.32
N ARG A 86 27.11 22.31 31.05
CA ARG A 86 26.18 22.96 30.12
C ARG A 86 26.34 22.46 28.68
N ALA A 87 27.57 22.28 28.21
CA ALA A 87 27.85 21.76 26.87
C ALA A 87 27.32 20.33 26.69
N MET A 88 27.52 19.46 27.69
CA MET A 88 26.97 18.10 27.69
C MET A 88 25.43 18.12 27.71
N ALA A 89 24.82 18.95 28.55
CA ALA A 89 23.36 19.08 28.61
C ALA A 89 22.77 19.52 27.26
N PHE A 90 23.43 20.46 26.57
CA PHE A 90 23.05 20.87 25.23
C PHE A 90 23.15 19.71 24.23
N TRP A 91 24.28 18.99 24.20
CA TRP A 91 24.47 17.85 23.31
C TRP A 91 23.40 16.76 23.56
N THR A 92 23.22 16.35 24.82
CA THR A 92 22.21 15.36 25.19
C THR A 92 20.82 15.80 24.79
N TYR A 93 20.48 17.08 24.97
CA TYR A 93 19.21 17.62 24.50
C TYR A 93 19.05 17.45 22.98
N GLN A 94 20.06 17.82 22.18
CA GLN A 94 20.00 17.68 20.71
C GLN A 94 19.78 16.21 20.29
N ILE A 95 20.56 15.29 20.85
CA ILE A 95 20.45 13.86 20.51
C ILE A 95 19.09 13.31 20.95
N GLN A 96 18.58 13.72 22.10
CA GLN A 96 17.26 13.27 22.58
C GLN A 96 16.12 13.81 21.71
N GLN A 97 16.15 15.10 21.34
CA GLN A 97 15.15 15.67 20.42
C GLN A 97 15.17 14.93 19.07
N GLU A 98 16.35 14.63 18.56
CA GLU A 98 16.51 13.88 17.33
C GLU A 98 15.93 12.46 17.44
N ARG A 99 16.22 11.75 18.54
CA ARG A 99 15.64 10.42 18.79
C ARG A 99 14.12 10.46 18.82
N ILE A 100 13.52 11.41 19.55
CA ILE A 100 12.06 11.54 19.64
C ILE A 100 11.46 11.79 18.24
N TYR A 101 12.09 12.64 17.43
CA TYR A 101 11.66 12.88 16.07
C TYR A 101 11.72 11.60 15.21
N GLN A 102 12.82 10.86 15.27
CA GLN A 102 12.97 9.62 14.51
C GLN A 102 11.94 8.56 14.94
N ASP A 103 11.69 8.43 16.24
CA ASP A 103 10.66 7.53 16.79
C ASP A 103 9.27 7.93 16.29
N TYR A 104 8.96 9.23 16.26
CA TYR A 104 7.69 9.73 15.71
C TYR A 104 7.54 9.37 14.22
N ILE A 105 8.56 9.61 13.39
CA ILE A 105 8.52 9.29 11.96
C ILE A 105 8.40 7.77 11.74
N ALA A 106 9.15 6.97 12.50
CA ALA A 106 9.08 5.52 12.42
C ALA A 106 7.68 5.00 12.79
N ASN A 107 7.09 5.50 13.87
CA ASN A 107 5.74 5.13 14.29
C ASN A 107 4.68 5.53 13.27
N LYS A 108 4.77 6.75 12.73
CA LYS A 108 3.85 7.22 11.69
C LYS A 108 3.98 6.39 10.41
N SER A 109 5.20 6.04 10.01
CA SER A 109 5.42 5.14 8.87
C SER A 109 4.82 3.76 9.13
N LYS A 110 5.02 3.22 10.33
CA LYS A 110 4.48 1.92 10.74
C LYS A 110 2.95 1.92 10.72
N GLU A 111 2.30 2.94 11.25
CA GLU A 111 0.84 3.10 11.23
C GLU A 111 0.30 3.08 9.78
N ARG A 112 0.92 3.85 8.88
CA ARG A 112 0.56 3.85 7.46
C ARG A 112 0.72 2.48 6.81
N SER A 113 1.82 1.78 7.11
CA SER A 113 2.04 0.42 6.63
C SER A 113 0.98 -0.55 7.12
N THR A 114 0.61 -0.50 8.42
CA THR A 114 -0.43 -1.38 8.98
C THR A 114 -1.81 -1.11 8.38
N LEU A 115 -2.16 0.15 8.13
CA LEU A 115 -3.43 0.50 7.49
C LEU A 115 -3.48 -0.03 6.05
N GLN A 116 -2.37 0.08 5.33
CA GLN A 116 -2.27 -0.43 3.96
C GLN A 116 -2.32 -1.96 3.92
N GLU A 117 -1.69 -2.64 4.88
CA GLU A 117 -1.75 -4.09 5.03
C GLU A 117 -3.19 -4.57 5.25
N GLN A 118 -3.91 -3.97 6.20
CA GLN A 118 -5.32 -4.27 6.47
C GLN A 118 -6.21 -4.05 5.23
N TYR A 119 -5.96 -2.97 4.47
CA TYR A 119 -6.70 -2.70 3.24
C TYR A 119 -6.48 -3.81 2.19
N TYR A 120 -5.24 -4.26 2.01
CA TYR A 120 -4.95 -5.34 1.07
C TYR A 120 -5.49 -6.68 1.53
N GLU A 121 -5.39 -7.02 2.82
CA GLU A 121 -6.00 -8.24 3.40
C GLU A 121 -7.51 -8.28 3.16
N HIS A 122 -8.20 -7.16 3.40
CA HIS A 122 -9.63 -7.04 3.14
C HIS A 122 -9.95 -7.23 1.66
N THR A 123 -9.18 -6.59 0.77
CA THR A 123 -9.36 -6.70 -0.68
C THR A 123 -9.14 -8.13 -1.17
N VAL A 124 -8.07 -8.79 -0.71
CA VAL A 124 -7.77 -10.19 -1.05
C VAL A 124 -8.89 -11.10 -0.61
N THR A 125 -9.38 -10.95 0.63
CA THR A 125 -10.48 -11.77 1.17
C THR A 125 -11.75 -11.59 0.34
N LYS A 126 -12.09 -10.34 -0.02
CA LYS A 126 -13.25 -10.02 -0.86
C LYS A 126 -13.14 -10.69 -2.24
N LEU A 127 -11.99 -10.55 -2.90
CA LEU A 127 -11.75 -11.15 -4.22
C LEU A 127 -11.75 -12.68 -4.17
N GLN A 128 -11.23 -13.28 -3.09
CA GLN A 128 -11.31 -14.74 -2.88
C GLN A 128 -12.75 -15.22 -2.74
N ALA A 129 -13.60 -14.50 -1.99
CA ALA A 129 -15.02 -14.81 -1.85
C ALA A 129 -15.76 -14.69 -3.19
N GLU A 130 -15.50 -13.64 -3.96
CA GLU A 130 -16.06 -13.46 -5.30
C GLU A 130 -15.61 -14.57 -6.25
N ASN A 131 -14.32 -14.93 -6.24
CA ASN A 131 -13.79 -16.02 -7.04
C ASN A 131 -14.44 -17.37 -6.70
N ALA A 132 -14.67 -17.65 -5.41
CA ALA A 132 -15.38 -18.84 -4.96
C ALA A 132 -16.84 -18.85 -5.44
N SER A 133 -17.53 -17.72 -5.35
CA SER A 133 -18.90 -17.56 -5.86
C SER A 133 -18.98 -17.82 -7.37
N LEU A 134 -18.09 -17.20 -8.16
CA LEU A 134 -18.03 -17.40 -9.61
C LEU A 134 -17.72 -18.85 -9.97
N LYS A 135 -16.81 -19.51 -9.25
CA LYS A 135 -16.53 -20.95 -9.44
C LYS A 135 -17.76 -21.81 -9.19
N ASN A 136 -18.52 -21.51 -8.14
CA ASN A 136 -19.76 -22.23 -7.83
C ASN A 136 -20.83 -22.01 -8.91
N GLN A 137 -21.01 -20.78 -9.40
CA GLN A 137 -21.92 -20.47 -10.50
C GLN A 137 -21.53 -21.20 -11.79
N VAL A 138 -20.24 -21.18 -12.15
CA VAL A 138 -19.73 -21.92 -13.32
C VAL A 138 -19.98 -23.42 -13.17
N SER A 139 -19.77 -23.99 -11.99
CA SER A 139 -20.07 -25.40 -11.72
C SER A 139 -21.56 -25.73 -11.88
N ALA A 140 -22.43 -24.89 -11.33
CA ALA A 140 -23.88 -25.05 -11.44
C ALA A 140 -24.36 -24.99 -12.90
N VAL A 141 -23.96 -23.94 -13.64
CA VAL A 141 -24.32 -23.79 -15.07
C VAL A 141 -23.78 -24.95 -15.90
N LYS A 142 -22.58 -25.46 -15.62
CA LYS A 142 -22.04 -26.66 -16.29
C LYS A 142 -22.94 -27.88 -16.03
N LYS A 143 -23.38 -28.09 -14.80
CA LYS A 143 -24.27 -29.20 -14.45
C LYS A 143 -25.63 -29.09 -15.15
N ASP A 144 -26.20 -27.89 -15.20
CA ASP A 144 -27.46 -27.63 -15.87
C ASP A 144 -27.35 -27.82 -17.39
N LEU A 145 -26.24 -27.38 -17.99
CA LEU A 145 -25.92 -27.61 -19.39
C LEU A 145 -25.89 -29.10 -19.72
N GLU A 146 -25.16 -29.91 -18.93
CA GLU A 146 -25.10 -31.36 -19.15
C GLU A 146 -26.46 -32.03 -18.95
N SER A 147 -27.25 -31.60 -17.97
CA SER A 147 -28.63 -32.09 -17.82
C SER A 147 -29.51 -31.72 -19.00
N SER A 148 -29.39 -30.51 -19.55
CA SER A 148 -30.17 -30.04 -20.69
C SER A 148 -29.79 -30.79 -21.97
N LYS A 149 -28.48 -30.99 -22.22
CA LYS A 149 -27.98 -31.82 -23.32
C LYS A 149 -28.55 -33.23 -23.26
N LYS A 150 -28.53 -33.87 -22.08
CA LYS A 150 -29.11 -35.20 -21.89
C LYS A 150 -30.61 -35.23 -22.22
N ARG A 151 -31.39 -34.27 -21.71
CA ARG A 151 -32.84 -34.17 -22.03
C ARG A 151 -33.09 -33.95 -23.51
N SER A 152 -32.28 -33.12 -24.17
CA SER A 152 -32.38 -32.87 -25.61
C SER A 152 -32.14 -34.15 -26.40
N HIS A 153 -31.11 -34.92 -26.04
CA HIS A 153 -30.82 -36.22 -26.64
C HIS A 153 -31.98 -37.21 -26.43
N ASP A 154 -32.49 -37.35 -25.20
CA ASP A 154 -33.63 -38.23 -24.89
C ASP A 154 -34.90 -37.86 -25.68
N LEU A 155 -35.13 -36.55 -25.91
CA LEU A 155 -36.26 -36.05 -26.70
C LEU A 155 -36.06 -36.31 -28.20
N ALA A 156 -34.84 -36.12 -28.71
CA ALA A 156 -34.49 -36.42 -30.09
C ALA A 156 -34.73 -37.92 -30.40
N ASP A 157 -34.30 -38.82 -29.51
CA ASP A 157 -34.52 -40.26 -29.64
C ASP A 157 -36.00 -40.63 -29.62
N LYS A 158 -36.81 -39.98 -28.77
CA LYS A 158 -38.27 -40.17 -28.77
C LYS A 158 -38.90 -39.67 -30.06
N LEU A 159 -38.44 -38.54 -30.59
CA LEU A 159 -38.96 -37.96 -31.83
C LEU A 159 -38.65 -38.87 -33.02
N THR A 160 -37.43 -39.42 -33.11
CA THR A 160 -37.07 -40.36 -34.18
C THR A 160 -37.91 -41.62 -34.12
N GLU A 161 -38.12 -42.21 -32.93
CA GLU A 161 -38.99 -43.39 -32.78
C GLU A 161 -40.45 -43.09 -33.10
N ARG A 162 -40.99 -41.94 -32.66
CA ARG A 162 -42.36 -41.53 -33.02
C ARG A 162 -42.51 -41.27 -34.51
N THR A 163 -41.51 -40.66 -35.15
CA THR A 163 -41.48 -40.46 -36.61
C THR A 163 -41.51 -41.80 -37.33
N ARG A 164 -40.73 -42.79 -36.88
CA ARG A 164 -40.74 -44.16 -37.42
C ARG A 164 -42.11 -44.83 -37.26
N GLN A 165 -42.75 -44.68 -36.11
CA GLN A 165 -44.10 -45.22 -35.86
C GLN A 165 -45.15 -44.54 -36.73
N HIS A 166 -45.08 -43.21 -36.86
CA HIS A 166 -45.98 -42.44 -37.71
C HIS A 166 -45.87 -42.87 -39.18
N GLN A 167 -44.66 -43.00 -39.71
CA GLN A 167 -44.42 -43.50 -41.07
C GLN A 167 -45.03 -44.90 -41.28
N LYS A 168 -44.88 -45.82 -40.33
CA LYS A 168 -45.50 -47.15 -40.41
C LYS A 168 -47.03 -47.07 -40.47
N LEU A 169 -47.64 -46.27 -39.58
CA LEU A 169 -49.10 -46.09 -39.56
C LEU A 169 -49.59 -45.42 -40.84
N GLN A 170 -48.86 -44.44 -41.37
CA GLN A 170 -49.18 -43.76 -42.62
C GLN A 170 -49.19 -44.74 -43.80
N ILE A 171 -48.17 -45.60 -43.92
CA ILE A 171 -48.12 -46.65 -44.94
C ILE A 171 -49.35 -47.57 -44.86
N ILE A 172 -49.73 -47.99 -43.64
CA ILE A 172 -50.91 -48.86 -43.43
C ILE A 172 -52.21 -48.12 -43.77
N HIS A 173 -52.36 -46.88 -43.32
CA HIS A 173 -53.53 -46.05 -43.62
C HIS A 173 -53.71 -45.86 -45.13
N ASP A 174 -52.63 -45.53 -45.84
CA ASP A 174 -52.68 -45.36 -47.29
C ASP A 174 -53.01 -46.67 -48.01
N ALA A 175 -52.52 -47.81 -47.52
CA ALA A 175 -52.89 -49.14 -48.02
C ALA A 175 -54.40 -49.44 -47.80
N LEU A 176 -54.94 -49.13 -46.63
CA LEU A 176 -56.37 -49.29 -46.31
C LEU A 176 -57.24 -48.34 -47.12
N ARG A 177 -56.81 -47.08 -47.29
CA ARG A 177 -57.49 -46.09 -48.12
C ARG A 177 -57.58 -46.55 -49.57
N ARG A 178 -56.47 -47.01 -50.17
CA ARG A 178 -56.47 -47.60 -51.53
C ARG A 178 -57.46 -48.75 -51.65
N ARG A 179 -57.50 -49.65 -50.65
CA ARG A 179 -58.45 -50.76 -50.61
C ARG A 179 -59.92 -50.33 -50.47
N SER A 180 -60.19 -49.23 -49.74
CA SER A 180 -61.55 -48.71 -49.56
C SER A 180 -62.08 -47.93 -50.77
N ILE A 181 -61.19 -47.26 -51.51
CA ILE A 181 -61.52 -46.58 -52.77
C ILE A 181 -61.83 -47.62 -53.85
N ASP A 182 -61.17 -48.77 -53.82
CA ASP A 182 -61.41 -49.93 -54.72
C ASP A 182 -62.82 -50.57 -54.52
N VAL A 183 -63.52 -50.29 -53.42
CA VAL A 183 -64.89 -50.81 -53.15
C VAL A 183 -65.99 -49.80 -53.47
N ARG A 184 -65.65 -48.53 -53.74
CA ARG A 184 -66.64 -47.48 -54.07
C ARG A 184 -66.15 -46.57 -55.18
N THR A 185 -66.01 -47.08 -56.40
CA THR A 185 -66.38 -46.38 -57.65
C THR A 185 -66.05 -47.25 -58.87
N LEU A 186 -67.04 -48.01 -59.33
CA LEU A 186 -67.25 -48.23 -60.76
C LEU A 186 -68.20 -47.12 -61.23
N ASP A 187 -67.69 -46.08 -61.87
CA ASP A 187 -68.18 -45.57 -63.18
C ASP A 187 -67.29 -44.39 -63.65
N PRO A 188 -66.74 -44.39 -64.87
CA PRO A 188 -65.91 -43.30 -65.38
C PRO A 188 -66.70 -42.36 -66.29
N SER A 189 -66.51 -41.06 -66.12
CA SER A 189 -66.68 -40.08 -67.20
C SER A 189 -65.75 -38.88 -67.00
N ALA A 190 -64.88 -38.72 -68.00
CA ALA A 190 -63.92 -37.65 -68.28
C ALA A 190 -64.58 -36.26 -68.29
N SER A 191 -63.93 -35.09 -68.28
CA SER A 191 -62.57 -34.57 -68.19
C SER A 191 -62.69 -33.04 -68.37
N HIS A 192 -61.83 -32.25 -67.72
CA HIS A 192 -60.95 -31.22 -68.32
C HIS A 192 -60.78 -29.95 -67.45
N GLU A 193 -59.54 -29.81 -66.98
CA GLU A 193 -58.69 -28.64 -66.64
C GLU A 193 -59.22 -27.27 -66.17
N GLY A 194 -58.43 -26.68 -65.25
CA GLY A 194 -58.05 -25.25 -65.38
C GLY A 194 -57.84 -24.42 -64.10
N LEU A 195 -56.60 -24.46 -63.56
CA LEU A 195 -55.84 -23.34 -62.97
C LEU A 195 -56.27 -22.65 -61.63
N GLY A 196 -55.36 -22.76 -60.64
CA GLY A 196 -54.72 -21.56 -60.07
C GLY A 196 -55.00 -21.22 -58.60
N ARG A 197 -54.19 -21.76 -57.66
CA ARG A 197 -53.78 -20.97 -56.48
C ARG A 197 -52.53 -21.55 -55.80
N ASN A 198 -51.37 -20.97 -56.16
CA ASN A 198 -50.16 -21.08 -55.35
C ASN A 198 -50.29 -20.13 -54.15
N GLN A 199 -50.30 -20.68 -52.94
CA GLN A 199 -49.89 -19.96 -51.74
C GLN A 199 -48.84 -20.83 -51.04
N ALA A 200 -47.59 -20.41 -51.18
CA ALA A 200 -46.50 -20.86 -50.33
C ALA A 200 -46.70 -20.23 -48.94
N ALA A 201 -46.70 -21.05 -47.90
CA ALA A 201 -46.52 -20.65 -46.51
C ALA A 201 -45.34 -21.44 -45.93
N PRO A 202 -44.53 -20.85 -45.03
CA PRO A 202 -43.11 -21.12 -44.95
C PRO A 202 -42.76 -22.31 -44.06
N LEU A 203 -41.72 -23.03 -44.45
CA LEU A 203 -40.94 -23.91 -43.57
C LEU A 203 -40.32 -23.09 -42.45
N VAL A 204 -40.72 -23.36 -41.22
CA VAL A 204 -40.10 -22.78 -40.02
C VAL A 204 -38.75 -23.48 -39.82
N SER A 205 -37.66 -22.79 -40.16
CA SER A 205 -36.29 -23.19 -39.85
C SER A 205 -36.08 -23.13 -38.33
N TYR A 206 -35.64 -24.23 -37.73
CA TYR A 206 -35.06 -24.23 -36.38
C TYR A 206 -33.56 -24.47 -36.54
N ASP A 207 -32.81 -23.37 -36.64
CA ASP A 207 -31.36 -23.39 -36.64
C ASP A 207 -30.81 -23.39 -35.21
N HIS A 208 -30.09 -24.46 -34.88
CA HIS A 208 -29.13 -24.52 -33.78
C HIS A 208 -27.75 -24.11 -34.30
N PRO A 209 -27.00 -23.22 -33.63
CA PRO A 209 -25.58 -23.05 -33.94
C PRO A 209 -24.67 -23.45 -32.76
N PHE A 210 -23.98 -24.58 -32.94
CA PHE A 210 -22.56 -24.80 -32.59
C PHE A 210 -21.84 -24.79 -33.96
N SER A 211 -20.64 -24.27 -34.24
CA SER A 211 -19.49 -23.82 -33.45
C SER A 211 -18.48 -23.11 -34.39
N SER A 212 -17.62 -22.27 -33.80
CA SER A 212 -16.19 -22.02 -34.14
C SER A 212 -15.72 -21.28 -35.41
N GLY A 213 -15.03 -20.14 -35.15
CA GLY A 213 -13.82 -19.62 -35.84
C GLY A 213 -14.05 -18.83 -37.14
N ASP A 214 -13.34 -17.75 -37.49
CA ASP A 214 -12.27 -16.95 -36.88
C ASP A 214 -12.14 -15.63 -37.69
N GLU A 215 -11.53 -14.61 -37.08
CA GLU A 215 -10.91 -13.36 -37.63
C GLU A 215 -11.30 -12.83 -39.04
N SER A 216 -11.63 -11.55 -39.26
CA SER A 216 -10.79 -10.38 -38.96
C SER A 216 -11.44 -9.04 -39.43
N THR A 217 -11.13 -7.97 -38.67
CA THR A 217 -11.01 -6.55 -39.06
C THR A 217 -12.24 -5.69 -39.45
N GLY A 218 -12.64 -4.84 -38.49
CA GLY A 218 -12.51 -3.38 -38.67
C GLY A 218 -13.78 -2.54 -38.91
N ARG A 219 -14.40 -2.02 -37.83
CA ARG A 219 -14.79 -0.58 -37.73
C ARG A 219 -15.39 -0.21 -36.35
N SER A 220 -14.69 0.70 -35.67
CA SER A 220 -15.15 1.88 -34.92
C SER A 220 -16.59 1.91 -34.38
N VAL A 221 -16.75 1.79 -33.05
CA VAL A 221 -17.82 2.46 -32.28
C VAL A 221 -17.28 2.90 -30.91
N ARG A 222 -17.64 4.14 -30.57
CA ARG A 222 -17.27 4.94 -29.40
C ARG A 222 -17.74 4.30 -28.08
N HIS A 223 -16.85 4.21 -27.09
CA HIS A 223 -17.24 3.99 -25.69
C HIS A 223 -17.33 5.32 -24.95
N ARG A 224 -18.54 5.61 -24.44
CA ARG A 224 -18.87 6.68 -23.50
C ARG A 224 -19.24 6.01 -22.18
N GLY A 225 -18.58 6.43 -21.09
CA GLY A 225 -19.13 6.42 -19.73
C GLY A 225 -19.03 5.12 -18.94
N GLY A 226 -18.16 5.12 -17.93
CA GLY A 226 -18.13 4.17 -16.82
C GLY A 226 -17.21 4.71 -15.75
N GLY A 227 -17.72 5.64 -14.92
CA GLY A 227 -16.97 6.35 -13.90
C GLY A 227 -16.42 5.42 -12.83
N GLY A 228 -15.09 5.37 -12.73
CA GLY A 228 -14.41 4.91 -11.52
C GLY A 228 -14.38 6.07 -10.54
N ASP A 229 -15.14 5.94 -9.45
CA ASP A 229 -15.01 6.81 -8.28
C ASP A 229 -13.62 6.62 -7.66
N ASN A 230 -12.66 7.40 -8.13
CA ASN A 230 -11.43 7.66 -7.41
C ASN A 230 -11.80 8.53 -6.20
N MET A 231 -12.17 7.87 -5.11
CA MET A 231 -12.27 8.50 -3.79
C MET A 231 -10.86 8.94 -3.38
N ARG A 232 -10.51 10.16 -3.78
CA ARG A 232 -9.28 10.83 -3.41
C ARG A 232 -9.33 11.02 -1.89
N VAL A 233 -8.64 10.15 -1.16
CA VAL A 233 -8.44 10.30 0.28
C VAL A 233 -7.70 11.62 0.48
N MET A 234 -8.45 12.69 0.74
CA MET A 234 -7.88 13.93 1.25
C MET A 234 -7.48 13.66 2.68
N THR A 235 -6.21 13.29 2.86
CA THR A 235 -5.58 13.28 4.18
C THR A 235 -5.69 14.71 4.73
N PRO A 236 -6.22 14.91 5.96
CA PRO A 236 -6.20 16.21 6.61
C PRO A 236 -4.77 16.76 6.64
N ALA A 237 -4.62 18.10 6.58
CA ALA A 237 -3.33 18.74 6.76
C ALA A 237 -2.70 18.22 8.06
N GLU A 238 -1.61 17.48 7.90
CA GLU A 238 -0.99 16.73 8.98
C GLU A 238 -0.44 17.72 10.02
N LYS A 239 -0.69 17.46 11.30
CA LYS A 239 -0.07 18.24 12.37
C LYS A 239 1.44 18.10 12.26
N GLU A 240 2.10 19.20 11.94
CA GLU A 240 3.56 19.30 11.98
C GLU A 240 4.02 18.89 13.37
N PHE A 241 5.09 18.11 13.45
CA PHE A 241 5.68 17.74 14.73
C PHE A 241 6.23 19.02 15.38
N VAL A 242 5.52 19.51 16.39
CA VAL A 242 5.92 20.68 17.18
C VAL A 242 6.39 20.19 18.53
N LEU A 243 7.70 20.11 18.70
CA LEU A 243 8.30 20.00 20.01
C LEU A 243 8.03 21.32 20.75
N ARG A 244 7.31 21.24 21.87
CA ARG A 244 7.25 22.36 22.80
C ARG A 244 8.57 22.36 23.57
N PRO A 245 9.41 23.40 23.48
CA PRO A 245 10.68 23.41 24.18
C PRO A 245 10.41 23.40 25.68
N THR A 246 10.74 22.32 26.37
CA THR A 246 11.16 22.43 27.76
C THR A 246 12.60 22.90 27.71
N ASN A 247 12.86 24.11 28.22
CA ASN A 247 14.23 24.59 28.44
C ASN A 247 15.06 23.46 29.05
N THR A 248 16.30 23.30 28.58
CA THR A 248 17.31 22.48 29.25
C THR A 248 17.27 22.83 30.74
N PRO A 249 17.03 21.87 31.65
CA PRO A 249 16.96 22.18 33.07
C PRO A 249 18.29 22.78 33.51
N ILE A 250 18.30 24.08 33.78
CA ILE A 250 19.41 24.74 34.45
C ILE A 250 19.26 24.35 35.92
N GLN A 251 20.11 23.45 36.42
CA GLN A 251 20.21 23.22 37.86
C GLN A 251 20.80 24.48 38.51
N THR A 252 19.94 25.41 38.91
CA THR A 252 20.28 26.50 39.81
C THR A 252 19.83 26.12 41.22
N GLY A 253 20.75 25.63 42.05
CA GLY A 253 20.47 25.37 43.47
C GLY A 253 21.65 24.68 44.18
N PRO A 254 21.97 25.05 45.44
CA PRO A 254 23.14 24.53 46.13
C PRO A 254 22.93 23.05 46.50
N ALA A 255 24.02 22.29 46.42
CA ALA A 255 24.05 20.86 46.73
C ALA A 255 23.40 20.56 48.08
N THR A 256 22.20 19.98 48.04
CA THR A 256 21.64 19.24 49.16
C THR A 256 21.34 17.83 48.70
N SER A 257 21.98 16.92 49.41
CA SER A 257 21.95 15.48 49.29
C SER A 257 20.52 14.93 49.30
N THR A 258 20.06 14.43 48.16
CA THR A 258 19.10 13.31 48.12
C THR A 258 19.48 12.40 46.97
N ALA A 259 19.88 11.18 47.31
CA ALA A 259 20.30 10.13 46.40
C ALA A 259 19.21 9.81 45.37
N PHE A 260 19.49 10.08 44.09
CA PHE A 260 18.84 9.40 42.97
C PHE A 260 19.80 8.33 42.45
N THR A 261 19.55 7.09 42.87
CA THR A 261 20.23 5.91 42.33
C THR A 261 19.75 5.70 40.88
N MET A 262 20.50 6.23 39.91
CA MET A 262 20.50 5.68 38.56
C MET A 262 21.66 4.72 38.43
N GLN A 263 21.34 3.42 38.45
CA GLN A 263 22.27 2.35 38.13
C GLN A 263 22.68 2.45 36.66
N ASN A 264 23.83 3.10 36.40
CA ASN A 264 24.53 2.99 35.13
C ASN A 264 25.51 1.81 35.22
N ARG A 265 25.09 0.63 34.76
CA ARG A 265 26.02 -0.47 34.47
C ARG A 265 26.70 -0.19 33.13
N PHE A 266 27.86 0.47 33.19
CA PHE A 266 28.84 0.42 32.11
C PHE A 266 30.23 0.35 32.74
N SER A 267 30.65 -0.88 33.07
CA SER A 267 32.03 -1.18 33.46
C SER A 267 32.77 -1.59 32.19
N MET A 268 33.65 -0.73 31.69
CA MET A 268 34.68 -1.13 30.73
C MET A 268 35.93 -1.52 31.51
N GLU A 269 36.12 -2.81 31.74
CA GLU A 269 37.40 -3.35 32.18
C GLU A 269 38.27 -3.62 30.94
N LEU A 270 39.32 -2.83 30.76
CA LEU A 270 40.38 -3.09 29.80
C LEU A 270 41.22 -4.27 30.30
N GLY A 271 40.90 -5.47 29.81
CA GLY A 271 41.66 -6.69 30.08
C GLY A 271 43.09 -6.59 29.54
N THR A 272 44.07 -6.99 30.36
CA THR A 272 45.48 -7.04 29.98
C THR A 272 45.74 -8.13 28.93
N PRO A 273 46.85 -8.04 28.14
CA PRO A 273 47.08 -8.90 26.96
C PRO A 273 47.10 -10.41 27.20
N ASN A 274 47.15 -10.88 28.46
CA ASN A 274 47.28 -12.30 28.80
C ASN A 274 45.97 -13.09 28.86
N GLU A 275 44.79 -12.47 28.74
CA GLU A 275 43.50 -13.19 28.75
C GLU A 275 43.01 -13.63 27.36
N ILE A 276 43.52 -13.03 26.28
CA ILE A 276 43.10 -13.32 24.90
C ILE A 276 43.67 -14.68 24.44
N ALA A 277 44.82 -15.11 24.96
CA ALA A 277 45.45 -16.38 24.60
C ALA A 277 44.69 -17.62 25.10
N ARG A 278 43.84 -17.51 26.12
CA ARG A 278 43.04 -18.65 26.64
C ARG A 278 41.76 -18.92 25.85
N ARG A 279 41.29 -18.00 25.00
CA ARG A 279 40.01 -18.14 24.27
C ARG A 279 40.12 -18.80 22.89
N LEU A 280 41.33 -19.08 22.40
CA LEU A 280 41.57 -19.74 21.10
C LEU A 280 41.94 -21.23 21.22
N GLY A 281 41.88 -21.80 22.42
CA GLY A 281 42.46 -23.12 22.72
C GLY A 281 41.52 -24.33 22.73
N HIS A 282 40.22 -24.23 22.42
CA HIS A 282 39.31 -25.39 22.44
C HIS A 282 38.54 -25.53 21.13
N ARG A 283 39.19 -26.21 20.18
CA ARG A 283 38.55 -26.91 19.06
C ARG A 283 38.98 -28.38 19.17
N LYS A 284 38.08 -29.25 19.67
CA LYS A 284 38.12 -30.71 19.52
C LYS A 284 36.83 -31.29 20.12
N THR A 285 35.90 -31.68 19.25
CA THR A 285 35.35 -33.04 19.02
C THR A 285 34.13 -32.88 18.13
#